data_AF-A0A1H7RNA9-F1
#
_entry.id   AF-A0A1H7RNA9-F1
#
_cell.length_a   1.000
_cell.length_b   1.000
_cell.length_c   1.000
_cell.angle_alpha   90.00
_cell.angle_beta   90.00
_cell.angle_gamma   90.00
#
_symmetry.space_group_name_H-M   'P 1'
#
loop_
_entity.id
_entity.type
_entity.pdbx_description
1 polymer ?
#
loop_
_entity_poly.entity_id
_entity_poly.type
_entity_poly.pdbx_seq_one_letter_code
_entity_poly.pdbx_strand_id
1 'polypeptide(L)' 'MSSEEPHDVWLNFLNPLGMKQKLTKASLFIAAYEMFADDTVERLKAFFSTTWEAEKGWQESERYQSNVRNLDPLP' A
#
# COMPACT_ATOMS: atom_id res chain seq x y z
N MET A 1 32.56 1.07 -2.06
CA MET A 1 31.35 1.87 -2.34
C MET A 1 31.51 3.15 -1.53
N SER A 2 31.65 4.30 -2.20
CA SER A 2 31.78 5.59 -1.53
C SER A 2 30.52 5.85 -0.72
N SER A 3 30.62 5.94 0.60
CA SER A 3 29.55 6.44 1.46
C SER A 3 29.46 7.95 1.22
N GLU A 4 28.71 8.37 0.20
CA GLU A 4 28.41 9.78 0.01
C GLU A 4 27.78 10.33 1.29
N GLU A 5 28.30 11.46 1.78
CA GLU A 5 27.71 12.10 2.94
C GLU A 5 26.26 12.50 2.61
N PRO A 6 25.30 12.35 3.55
CA PRO A 6 23.90 12.66 3.28
C PRO A 6 23.67 14.04 2.67
N HIS A 7 24.49 15.02 3.05
CA HIS A 7 24.50 16.37 2.51
C HIS A 7 24.69 16.40 0.98
N ASP A 8 25.65 15.64 0.47
CA ASP A 8 26.01 15.64 -0.96
C ASP A 8 24.94 14.93 -1.80
N VAL A 9 24.31 13.90 -1.24
CA VAL A 9 23.15 13.24 -1.84
C VAL A 9 21.98 14.21 -2.00
N TRP A 10 21.69 15.00 -0.96
CA TRP A 10 20.63 16.00 -1.00
C TRP A 10 20.94 17.12 -1.99
N LEU A 11 22.16 17.64 -2.03
CA LEU A 11 22.57 18.64 -3.02
C LEU A 11 22.42 18.13 -4.46
N ASN A 12 22.85 16.88 -4.70
CA ASN A 12 22.68 16.25 -6.00
C ASN A 12 21.20 16.05 -6.35
N PHE A 13 20.37 15.65 -5.39
CA PHE A 13 18.93 15.50 -5.61
C PHE A 13 18.25 16.83 -5.97
N LEU A 14 18.59 17.89 -5.25
CA LEU A 14 18.04 19.24 -5.42
C LEU A 14 18.62 20.00 -6.62
N ASN A 15 19.57 19.41 -7.36
CA ASN A 15 20.11 20.02 -8.56
C ASN A 15 18.98 20.34 -9.56
N PRO A 16 18.71 21.61 -9.87
CA PRO A 16 17.55 22.03 -10.66
C PRO A 16 17.55 21.45 -12.08
N LEU A 17 18.71 21.12 -12.64
CA LEU A 17 18.83 20.51 -13.98
C LEU A 17 18.20 19.12 -14.05
N GLY A 18 18.22 18.37 -12.93
CA GLY A 18 17.70 17.00 -12.86
C GLY A 18 16.52 16.80 -11.89
N MET A 19 16.22 17.80 -11.06
CA MET A 19 15.24 17.68 -9.97
C MET A 19 13.86 17.27 -10.47
N LYS A 20 13.37 17.84 -11.57
CA LYS A 20 12.06 17.48 -12.14
C LYS A 20 11.98 15.98 -12.46
N GLN A 21 12.98 15.44 -13.15
CA GLN A 21 13.00 14.01 -13.49
C GLN A 21 13.11 13.12 -12.25
N LYS A 22 13.89 13.52 -11.25
CA LYS A 22 14.02 12.80 -9.98
C LYS A 22 12.70 12.79 -9.21
N LEU A 23 12.02 13.93 -9.14
CA LEU A 23 10.70 14.04 -8.51
C LEU A 23 9.65 13.20 -9.25
N THR A 24 9.63 13.21 -10.58
CA THR A 24 8.71 12.37 -11.37
C THR A 24 8.96 10.87 -11.13
N LYS A 25 10.22 10.44 -11.02
CA LYS A 25 10.55 9.05 -10.69
C LYS A 25 10.10 8.70 -9.27
N ALA A 26 10.36 9.57 -8.30
CA ALA A 26 9.95 9.37 -6.91
C ALA A 26 8.42 9.31 -6.80
N SER A 27 7.68 10.19 -7.48
CA SER A 27 6.21 10.18 -7.45
C SER A 27 5.65 8.91 -8.08
N LEU A 28 6.23 8.41 -9.17
CA LEU A 28 5.80 7.17 -9.80
C LEU A 28 6.02 5.97 -8.86
N PHE A 29 7.18 5.93 -8.19
CA PHE A 29 7.48 4.89 -7.22
C PHE A 29 6.50 4.92 -6.04
N ILE A 30 6.24 6.10 -5.47
CA ILE A 30 5.30 6.26 -4.35
C ILE A 30 3.90 5.81 -4.77
N ALA A 31 3.40 6.30 -5.91
CA ALA A 31 2.08 5.92 -6.40
C ALA A 31 1.97 4.40 -6.65
N ALA A 32 2.98 3.78 -7.25
CA ALA A 32 3.00 2.34 -7.46
C ALA A 32 3.04 1.55 -6.14
N TYR A 33 3.79 2.03 -5.15
CA TYR A 33 3.84 1.43 -3.83
C TYR A 33 2.50 1.54 -3.10
N GLU A 34 1.86 2.71 -3.12
CA GLU A 34 0.54 2.92 -2.52
C GLU A 34 -0.51 2.02 -3.18
N MET A 35 -0.57 1.99 -4.52
CA MET A 35 -1.46 1.09 -5.24
C MET A 35 -1.24 -0.39 -4.89
N PHE A 36 0.03 -0.80 -4.76
CA PHE A 36 0.37 -2.17 -4.39
C PHE A 36 -0.02 -2.50 -2.94
N ALA A 37 0.24 -1.58 -2.02
CA ALA A 37 -0.13 -1.73 -0.62
C ALA A 37 -1.65 -1.83 -0.47
N ASP A 38 -2.39 -0.96 -1.16
CA ASP A 38 -3.85 -0.97 -1.18
C ASP A 38 -4.40 -2.28 -1.77
N ASP A 39 -3.95 -2.69 -2.97
CA ASP A 39 -4.41 -3.95 -3.59
C ASP A 39 -4.10 -5.17 -2.72
N THR A 40 -2.90 -5.22 -2.12
CA THR A 40 -2.50 -6.35 -1.26
C THR A 40 -3.39 -6.42 -0.03
N VAL A 41 -3.65 -5.28 0.63
CA VAL A 41 -4.49 -5.23 1.82
C VAL A 41 -5.94 -5.54 1.46
N GLU A 42 -6.50 -4.93 0.41
CA GLU A 42 -7.87 -5.16 -0.02
C GLU A 42 -8.11 -6.61 -0.44
N ARG A 43 -7.17 -7.22 -1.16
CA ARG A 43 -7.27 -8.63 -1.55
C ARG A 43 -7.27 -9.56 -0.34
N LEU A 44 -6.43 -9.31 0.65
CA LEU A 44 -6.43 -10.08 1.90
C LEU A 44 -7.75 -9.89 2.66
N LYS A 45 -8.23 -8.65 2.78
CA LYS A 45 -9.52 -8.33 3.38
C LYS A 45 -10.65 -9.10 2.68
N ALA A 46 -10.71 -9.08 1.35
CA ALA A 46 -11.71 -9.78 0.56
C ALA A 46 -11.65 -11.31 0.72
N PHE A 47 -10.45 -11.88 0.82
CA PHE A 47 -10.27 -13.31 1.06
C PHE A 47 -10.85 -13.75 2.40
N PHE A 48 -10.61 -12.98 3.47
CA PHE A 48 -11.07 -13.32 4.81
C PHE A 48 -12.50 -12.84 5.13
N SER A 49 -13.06 -11.93 4.32
CA SER A 49 -14.42 -11.42 4.51
C SER A 49 -15.51 -12.41 4.15
N THR A 50 -15.17 -13.56 3.55
CA THR A 50 -16.12 -14.61 3.19
C THR A 50 -15.74 -15.95 3.81
N THR A 51 -16.75 -16.80 4.01
CA THR A 51 -16.60 -18.17 4.50
C THR A 51 -17.54 -19.09 3.74
N TRP A 52 -17.21 -20.39 3.67
CA TRP A 52 -18.07 -21.39 3.03
C TRP A 52 -18.84 -22.19 4.08
N GLU A 53 -20.16 -22.27 3.93
CA GLU A 53 -21.05 -23.15 4.70
C GLU A 53 -21.73 -24.14 3.75
N ALA A 54 -21.67 -25.44 4.06
CA ALA A 54 -22.18 -26.50 3.18
C ALA A 54 -23.67 -26.34 2.81
N GLU A 55 -24.49 -25.78 3.71
CA GLU A 55 -25.93 -25.59 3.51
C GLU A 55 -26.28 -24.28 2.78
N LYS A 56 -25.49 -23.22 2.98
CA LYS A 56 -25.86 -21.86 2.55
C LYS A 56 -24.94 -21.25 1.50
N GLY A 57 -23.86 -21.92 1.22
CA GLY A 57 -22.90 -21.49 0.24
C GLY A 57 -21.83 -20.53 0.77
N TRP A 58 -21.26 -19.72 -0.12
CA TRP A 58 -20.32 -18.66 0.24
C TRP A 58 -21.11 -17.54 0.90
N GLN A 59 -20.73 -17.18 2.11
CA GLN A 59 -21.41 -16.18 2.94
C GLN A 59 -20.38 -15.18 3.46
N GLU A 60 -20.83 -14.02 3.93
CA GLU A 60 -19.96 -13.12 4.68
C GLU A 60 -19.51 -13.77 6.00
N SER A 61 -18.25 -13.59 6.36
CA SER A 61 -17.68 -14.13 7.59
C SER A 61 -18.08 -13.26 8.79
N GLU A 62 -19.02 -13.72 9.62
CA GLU A 62 -19.41 -13.03 10.87
C GLU A 62 -18.21 -12.79 11.80
N ARG A 63 -17.25 -13.73 11.81
CA ARG A 63 -16.00 -13.60 12.57
C ARG A 63 -15.14 -12.45 12.06
N TYR A 64 -15.07 -12.25 10.74
CA TYR A 64 -14.35 -11.13 10.14
C TYR A 64 -15.07 -9.80 10.40
N GLN A 65 -16.40 -9.77 10.28
CA GLN A 65 -17.22 -8.59 10.58
C GLN A 65 -16.99 -8.10 12.02
N SER A 66 -17.09 -9.01 12.99
CA SER A 66 -16.95 -8.69 14.42
C SER A 66 -15.54 -8.27 14.84
N ASN A 67 -14.50 -8.95 14.34
CA ASN A 67 -13.12 -8.75 14.82
C ASN A 67 -12.28 -7.79 13.97
N VAL A 68 -12.74 -7.44 12.76
CA VAL A 68 -11.97 -6.60 11.83
C VAL A 68 -12.80 -5.41 11.38
N ARG A 69 -13.91 -5.63 10.67
CA ARG A 69 -14.68 -4.53 10.06
C ARG A 69 -15.32 -3.58 11.08
N ASN A 70 -15.77 -4.09 12.21
CA ASN A 70 -16.36 -3.27 13.27
C ASN A 70 -15.32 -2.41 14.01
N LEU A 71 -14.03 -2.77 13.96
CA LEU A 71 -12.95 -2.04 14.63
C LEU A 71 -12.31 -0.98 13.72
N ASP A 72 -12.33 -1.20 12.41
CA ASP A 72 -11.85 -0.28 11.38
C ASP A 72 -12.89 -0.21 10.24
N PRO A 73 -14.01 0.51 10.47
CA PRO A 73 -15.00 0.73 9.43
C PRO A 73 -14.37 1.60 8.35
N LEU A 74 -14.14 1.03 7.17
CA LEU A 74 -13.75 1.81 5.99
C LEU A 74 -14.76 2.95 5.78
N PRO A 75 -14.30 4.15 5.39
CA PRO A 75 -15.14 5.32 5.15
C PRO A 75 -16.17 5.10 4.02
#